data_AF-B3EXF2-F1
#
_entry.id   AF-B3EXF2-F1
#
_cell.length_a   1.000
_cell.length_b   1.000
_cell.length_c   1.000
_cell.angle_alpha   90.00
_cell.angle_beta   90.00
_cell.angle_gamma   90.00
#
_symmetry.space_group_name_H-M   'P 1'
#
loop_
_entity.id
_entity.type
_entity.pdbx_description
1 polymer ?
#
loop_
_entity_poly.entity_id
_entity_poly.type
_entity_poly.pdbx_seq_one_letter_code
_entity_poly.pdbx_strand_id
1 'polypeptide(L)' 'CIGEKLDEREGGITEKVVFAQTKVIADNVKDWSKVVLAYEPVWAIGT' A
#
# COMPACT_ATOMS: atom_id res chain seq x y z
N CYS A 1 4.39 0.95 5.43
CA CYS A 1 3.16 0.19 5.19
C CYS A 1 2.43 0.76 3.99
N ILE A 2 1.60 -0.04 3.35
CA ILE A 2 0.75 0.32 2.20
C ILE A 2 -0.60 -0.34 2.37
N GLY A 3 -1.64 0.22 1.78
CA GLY A 3 -3.00 -0.26 1.98
C GLY A 3 -4.04 0.68 1.39
N GLU A 4 -5.15 0.09 0.96
CA GLU A 4 -6.32 0.76 0.43
C GLU A 4 -7.43 0.87 1.49
N LYS A 5 -8.28 1.88 1.33
CA LYS A 5 -9.52 2.10 2.09
C LYS A 5 -10.66 1.22 1.57
N LEU A 6 -11.79 1.20 2.30
CA LEU A 6 -12.94 0.35 1.96
C LEU A 6 -13.54 0.72 0.60
N ASP A 7 -13.72 2.00 0.33
CA ASP A 7 -14.24 2.52 -0.93
C ASP A 7 -13.31 2.21 -2.12
N GLU A 8 -11.99 2.23 -1.89
CA GLU A 8 -11.00 1.86 -2.89
C GLU A 8 -11.02 0.35 -3.20
N ARG A 9 -11.25 -0.49 -2.17
CA ARG A 9 -11.45 -1.95 -2.33
C ARG A 9 -12.75 -2.27 -3.05
N GLU A 10 -13.86 -1.70 -2.60
CA GLU A 10 -15.19 -1.91 -3.20
C GLU A 10 -15.26 -1.35 -4.63
N GLY A 11 -14.51 -0.27 -4.90
CA GLY A 11 -14.30 0.27 -6.23
C GLY A 11 -13.37 -0.56 -7.13
N GLY A 12 -12.80 -1.66 -6.64
CA GLY A 12 -11.90 -2.53 -7.41
C GLY A 12 -10.57 -1.89 -7.80
N ILE A 13 -10.14 -0.86 -7.07
CA ILE A 13 -8.91 -0.11 -7.38
C ILE A 13 -7.77 -0.36 -6.39
N THR A 14 -7.83 -1.44 -5.61
CA THR A 14 -6.77 -1.84 -4.66
C THR A 14 -5.40 -1.78 -5.30
N GLU A 15 -5.17 -2.48 -6.42
CA GLU A 15 -3.86 -2.52 -7.08
C GLU A 15 -3.36 -1.13 -7.50
N LYS A 16 -4.26 -0.26 -7.98
CA LYS A 16 -3.91 1.11 -8.38
C LYS A 16 -3.40 1.92 -7.18
N VAL A 17 -4.08 1.81 -6.04
CA VAL A 17 -3.71 2.51 -4.80
C VAL A 17 -2.39 1.98 -4.27
N VAL A 18 -2.27 0.65 -4.13
CA VAL A 18 -1.08 0.02 -3.58
C VAL A 18 0.14 0.29 -4.48
N PHE A 19 -0.02 0.22 -5.80
CA PHE A 19 1.03 0.56 -6.77
C PHE A 19 1.49 2.01 -6.63
N ALA A 20 0.56 2.97 -6.56
CA ALA A 20 0.92 4.39 -6.43
C ALA A 20 1.72 4.66 -5.14
N GLN A 21 1.31 4.05 -4.02
CA GLN A 21 2.03 4.15 -2.75
C GLN A 21 3.43 3.52 -2.83
N THR A 22 3.54 2.28 -3.34
CA THR A 22 4.83 1.59 -3.49
C THR A 22 5.76 2.31 -4.47
N LYS A 23 5.22 2.89 -5.54
CA LYS A 23 6.02 3.64 -6.52
C LYS A 23 6.75 4.82 -5.90
N VAL A 24 6.06 5.62 -5.08
CA VAL A 24 6.69 6.77 -4.40
C VAL A 24 7.83 6.30 -3.48
N ILE A 25 7.64 5.18 -2.79
CA ILE A 25 8.70 4.58 -1.96
C ILE A 25 9.88 4.15 -2.84
N ALA A 26 9.65 3.41 -3.92
CA ALA A 26 10.71 2.92 -4.81
C ALA A 26 11.47 4.04 -5.55
N ASP A 27 10.80 5.15 -5.85
CA ASP A 27 11.42 6.31 -6.46
C ASP A 27 12.45 6.96 -5.50
N ASN A 28 12.27 6.81 -4.18
CA ASN A 28 13.12 7.42 -3.14
C ASN A 28 14.01 6.43 -2.37
N VAL A 29 13.69 5.13 -2.38
CA VAL A 29 14.43 4.08 -1.67
C VAL A 29 15.15 3.19 -2.68
N LYS A 30 16.49 3.24 -2.67
CA LYS A 30 17.36 2.48 -3.59
C LYS A 30 17.95 1.22 -2.97
N ASP A 31 18.19 1.22 -1.66
CA ASP A 31 18.62 0.05 -0.90
C ASP A 31 17.46 -0.47 -0.03
N TRP A 32 17.09 -1.72 -0.26
CA TRP A 32 15.97 -2.40 0.40
C TRP A 32 16.43 -3.42 1.45
N SER A 33 17.75 -3.56 1.68
CA SER A 33 18.34 -4.57 2.57
C SER A 33 17.84 -4.51 4.02
N LYS A 34 17.33 -3.35 4.45
CA LYS A 34 16.78 -3.10 5.79
C LYS A 34 15.32 -2.67 5.77
N VAL A 35 14.61 -2.86 4.66
CA VAL A 35 13.21 -2.44 4.49
C VAL A 35 12.30 -3.66 4.49
N VAL A 36 11.25 -3.62 5.31
CA VAL A 36 10.13 -4.55 5.24
C VAL A 36 8.91 -3.79 4.76
N LEU A 37 8.27 -4.31 3.71
CA LEU A 37 7.03 -3.75 3.18
C LEU A 37 5.85 -4.51 3.77
N ALA A 38 5.06 -3.85 4.62
CA ALA A 38 3.83 -4.41 5.18
C ALA A 38 2.61 -3.90 4.40
N TYR A 39 1.80 -4.83 3.91
CA TYR A 39 0.47 -4.56 3.39
C TYR A 39 -0.55 -4.62 4.54
N GLU A 40 -1.34 -3.56 4.65
CA GLU A 40 -2.33 -3.38 5.70
C GLU A 40 -3.67 -3.03 5.06
N PRO A 41 -4.65 -3.96 5.01
CA PRO A 41 -5.98 -3.65 4.52
C PRO A 41 -6.65 -2.64 5.46
N VAL A 42 -6.59 -1.34 5.15
CA VAL A 42 -7.02 -0.27 6.08
C VAL A 42 -8.49 -0.44 6.45
N TRP A 43 -9.29 -0.95 5.52
CA TRP A 43 -10.70 -1.28 5.71
C TRP A 43 -10.99 -2.41 6.71
N ALA A 44 -9.96 -3.11 7.21
CA ALA A 44 -10.09 -4.21 8.18
C ALA A 44 -9.28 -3.98 9.47
N ILE A 45 -8.81 -2.76 9.72
CA ILE A 45 -8.02 -2.43 10.92
C ILE A 45 -8.96 -1.95 12.02
N GLY A 46 -9.21 -2.80 13.02
CA GLY A 46 -9.97 -2.43 14.22
C GLY A 46 -11.46 -2.13 13.98
N THR A 47 -11.97 -2.51 12.81
CA THR A 47 -13.36 -2.40 12.34
C THR A 47 -13.94 -3.77 12.04
#